data_AF-A0A4Q3RG17-F1
#
_entry.id   AF-A0A4Q3RG17-F1
#
_cell.length_a   1.000
_cell.length_b   1.000
_cell.length_c   1.000
_cell.angle_alpha   90.00
_cell.angle_beta   90.00
_cell.angle_gamma   90.00
#
_symmetry.space_group_name_H-M   'P 1'
#
loop_
_entity.id
_entity.type
_entity.pdbx_description
1 polymer ?
#
loop_
_entity_poly.entity_id
_entity_poly.type
_entity_poly.pdbx_seq_one_letter_code
_entity_poly.pdbx_strand_id
1 'polypeptide(L)'
;MLNMTVNRQSVAAGKNIQFRIAYHYTLNKGSHVRTGEVEPNAHFIAYFFPRIAVYDDIDGWNRFPYNGRLEFYNDFCDFDAYITVPKNFLVWATGDLQNCSEVLTSTYCSRIQQAERSDAIINVIDTTDNKESITANKPFNTWHYKASNVTDFAFATSDHYMWQSSSLVVDPKTGRRTRVDAVFNP
;
A
#
# COMPACT_ATOMS: atom_id res chain seq x y z
N MET A 1 -11.07 5.92 16.88
CA MET A 1 -10.09 6.87 16.31
C MET A 1 -10.02 8.09 17.21
N LEU A 2 -8.82 8.49 17.59
CA LEU A 2 -8.56 9.68 18.39
C LEU A 2 -7.85 10.68 17.47
N ASN A 3 -8.39 11.89 17.33
CA ASN A 3 -7.67 12.98 16.68
C ASN A 3 -6.43 13.31 17.52
N MET A 4 -5.28 13.42 16.87
CA MET A 4 -4.07 13.90 17.53
C MET A 4 -3.89 15.39 17.21
N THR A 5 -4.15 16.25 18.19
CA THR A 5 -3.89 17.69 18.05
C THR A 5 -2.42 17.97 18.35
N VAL A 6 -1.73 18.61 17.41
CA VAL A 6 -0.31 18.99 17.56
C VAL A 6 -0.22 20.49 17.84
N ASN A 7 0.15 20.88 19.06
CA ASN A 7 0.34 22.29 19.43
C ASN A 7 1.64 22.83 18.83
N ARG A 8 1.58 23.48 17.66
CA ARG A 8 2.72 24.09 16.97
C ARG A 8 2.40 25.46 16.37
N GLN A 9 3.46 26.20 16.06
CA GLN A 9 3.43 27.50 15.39
C GLN A 9 2.72 27.41 14.04
N SER A 10 1.96 28.47 13.71
CA SER A 10 1.33 28.66 12.40
C SER A 10 2.35 28.53 11.27
N VAL A 11 2.01 27.80 10.22
CA VAL A 11 2.81 27.71 9.00
C VAL A 11 2.39 28.85 8.08
N ALA A 12 3.32 29.76 7.75
CA ALA A 12 3.05 30.83 6.81
C ALA A 12 2.91 30.29 5.38
N ALA A 13 2.22 31.04 4.51
CA ALA A 13 2.05 30.68 3.10
C ALA A 13 3.39 30.38 2.41
N GLY A 14 3.44 29.28 1.64
CA GLY A 14 4.64 28.82 0.94
C GLY A 14 5.77 28.29 1.84
N LYS A 15 5.52 28.09 3.15
CA LYS A 15 6.45 27.45 4.07
C LYS A 15 6.03 26.00 4.33
N ASN A 16 7.03 25.19 4.70
CA ASN A 16 6.85 23.78 5.01
C ASN A 16 7.03 23.52 6.50
N ILE A 17 6.33 22.52 7.01
CA ILE A 17 6.52 21.96 8.35
C ILE A 17 6.72 20.45 8.21
N GLN A 18 7.57 19.88 9.07
CA GLN A 18 7.82 18.44 9.10
C GLN A 18 7.31 17.84 10.41
N PHE A 19 6.58 16.74 10.31
CA PHE A 19 6.16 15.93 11.44
C PHE A 19 6.87 14.58 11.42
N ARG A 20 7.17 14.07 12.62
CA ARG A 20 7.59 12.68 12.83
C ARG A 20 6.67 12.10 13.89
N ILE A 21 5.96 11.04 13.53
CA ILE A 21 4.94 10.42 14.38
C ILE A 21 5.27 8.94 14.47
N ALA A 22 5.48 8.45 15.70
CA ALA A 22 5.56 7.03 16.01
C ALA A 22 4.22 6.60 16.60
N TYR A 23 3.66 5.50 16.09
CA TYR A 23 2.38 4.97 16.54
C TYR A 23 2.36 3.45 16.41
N HIS A 24 1.49 2.81 17.18
CA HIS A 24 1.21 1.39 17.06
C HIS A 24 -0.27 1.15 17.37
N TYR A 25 -0.83 0.08 16.83
CA TYR A 25 -2.17 -0.39 17.16
C TYR A 25 -2.23 -1.91 16.95
N THR A 26 -3.18 -2.56 17.63
CA THR A 26 -3.45 -3.98 17.42
C THR A 26 -4.47 -4.11 16.31
N LEU A 27 -4.12 -4.87 15.27
CA LEU A 27 -5.02 -5.15 14.16
C LEU A 27 -6.20 -6.00 14.64
N ASN A 28 -7.41 -5.63 14.21
CA ASN A 28 -8.61 -6.41 14.47
C ASN A 28 -8.61 -7.72 13.65
N LYS A 29 -9.26 -8.75 14.18
CA LYS A 29 -9.42 -10.06 13.53
C LYS A 29 -10.88 -10.28 13.13
N GLY A 30 -11.12 -10.89 11.98
CA GLY A 30 -12.46 -11.34 11.56
C GLY A 30 -13.46 -10.22 11.24
N SER A 31 -13.00 -8.98 11.12
CA SER A 31 -13.82 -7.87 10.62
C SER A 31 -13.37 -7.52 9.22
N HIS A 32 -14.31 -7.56 8.28
CA HIS A 32 -14.11 -7.12 6.90
C HIS A 32 -14.27 -5.60 6.73
N VAL A 33 -14.44 -4.86 7.83
CA VAL A 33 -14.60 -3.40 7.76
C VAL A 33 -13.23 -2.76 7.54
N ARG A 34 -12.83 -2.68 6.26
CA ARG A 34 -11.76 -1.85 5.68
C ARG A 34 -10.33 -2.07 6.16
N THR A 35 -10.10 -2.72 7.30
CA THR A 35 -8.78 -3.11 7.78
C THR A 35 -8.94 -4.32 8.70
N GLY A 36 -7.98 -5.24 8.70
CA GLY A 36 -8.03 -6.41 9.57
C GLY A 36 -7.21 -7.60 9.06
N GLU A 37 -7.03 -8.57 9.95
CA GLU A 37 -6.75 -9.95 9.58
C GLU A 37 -8.05 -10.57 9.04
N VAL A 38 -8.06 -10.84 7.73
CA VAL A 38 -9.21 -11.38 7.00
C VAL A 38 -9.34 -12.88 7.28
N GLU A 39 -8.19 -13.56 7.34
CA GLU A 39 -8.03 -14.96 7.74
C GLU A 39 -6.58 -15.17 8.23
N PRO A 40 -6.23 -16.32 8.87
CA PRO A 40 -4.88 -16.55 9.37
C PRO A 40 -3.80 -16.24 8.34
N ASN A 41 -2.87 -15.37 8.71
CA ASN A 41 -1.76 -14.89 7.87
C ASN A 41 -2.16 -14.07 6.63
N ALA A 42 -3.42 -13.69 6.44
CA ALA A 42 -3.84 -12.76 5.38
C ALA A 42 -4.43 -11.48 5.96
N HIS A 43 -3.82 -10.35 5.61
CA HIS A 43 -4.15 -9.05 6.18
C HIS A 43 -4.46 -8.05 5.08
N PHE A 44 -5.51 -7.27 5.29
CA PHE A 44 -5.83 -6.08 4.50
C PHE A 44 -5.74 -4.86 5.41
N ILE A 45 -4.89 -3.90 5.08
CA ILE A 45 -4.54 -2.77 5.94
C ILE A 45 -4.86 -1.46 5.22
N ALA A 46 -5.86 -0.74 5.73
CA ALA A 46 -6.19 0.61 5.31
C ALA A 46 -6.52 1.47 6.53
N TYR A 47 -6.58 2.80 6.36
CA TYR A 47 -6.90 3.74 7.45
C TYR A 47 -6.02 3.59 8.70
N PHE A 48 -4.76 3.20 8.49
CA PHE A 48 -3.87 2.76 9.57
C PHE A 48 -2.89 3.83 10.05
N PHE A 49 -2.63 4.87 9.25
CA PHE A 49 -1.62 5.89 9.54
C PHE A 49 -2.25 7.23 9.93
N PRO A 50 -1.61 8.02 10.81
CA PRO A 50 -2.03 9.39 11.11
C PRO A 50 -1.98 10.26 9.86
N ARG A 51 -3.07 10.94 9.57
CA ARG A 51 -3.18 11.90 8.46
C ARG A 51 -3.22 13.32 8.96
N ILE A 52 -2.66 14.23 8.18
CA ILE A 52 -2.87 15.66 8.38
C ILE A 52 -4.29 15.98 7.92
N ALA A 53 -5.04 16.74 8.73
CA ALA A 53 -6.39 17.15 8.35
C ALA A 53 -6.35 18.03 7.11
N VAL A 54 -7.37 17.95 6.25
CA VAL A 54 -7.48 18.82 5.06
C VAL A 54 -7.58 20.28 5.49
N TYR A 55 -6.90 21.16 4.76
CA TYR A 55 -7.07 22.62 4.87
C TYR A 55 -7.89 23.11 3.68
N ASP A 56 -9.10 23.59 3.94
CA ASP A 56 -9.95 24.19 2.93
C ASP A 56 -9.87 25.73 2.98
N ASP A 57 -10.25 26.38 1.87
CA ASP A 57 -10.12 27.82 1.66
C ASP A 57 -11.26 28.66 2.27
N ILE A 58 -12.29 28.01 2.84
CA ILE A 58 -13.48 28.66 3.41
C ILE A 58 -13.45 28.61 4.95
N ASP A 59 -13.35 27.41 5.50
CA ASP A 59 -13.39 27.05 6.93
C ASP A 59 -12.00 26.73 7.52
N GLY A 60 -10.96 26.61 6.68
CA GLY A 60 -9.58 26.38 7.12
C GLY A 60 -9.26 24.91 7.42
N TRP A 61 -8.51 24.63 8.50
CA TRP A 61 -8.23 23.25 8.88
C TRP A 61 -9.50 22.53 9.32
N ASN A 62 -9.80 21.39 8.71
CA ASN A 62 -10.92 20.55 9.12
C ASN A 62 -10.72 20.03 10.56
N ARG A 63 -11.65 20.39 11.45
CA ARG A 63 -11.65 20.00 12.87
C ARG A 63 -12.68 18.91 13.20
N PHE A 64 -13.47 18.47 12.22
CA PHE A 64 -14.48 17.46 12.44
C PHE A 64 -13.83 16.12 12.74
N PRO A 65 -14.29 15.40 13.78
CA PRO A 65 -13.78 14.08 14.09
C PRO A 65 -14.18 13.10 12.99
N TYR A 66 -13.23 12.27 12.56
CA TYR A 66 -13.53 11.20 11.62
C TYR A 66 -14.37 10.12 12.32
N ASN A 67 -15.62 9.98 11.87
CA ASN A 67 -16.60 9.03 12.40
C ASN A 67 -16.83 7.81 11.48
N GLY A 68 -15.99 7.63 10.46
CA GLY A 68 -16.09 6.51 9.52
C GLY A 68 -17.05 6.70 8.34
N ARG A 69 -17.74 7.85 8.22
CA ARG A 69 -18.74 8.13 7.17
C ARG A 69 -18.26 9.06 6.05
N LEU A 70 -17.12 9.74 6.25
CA LEU A 70 -16.60 10.77 5.34
C LEU A 70 -15.21 10.35 4.82
N GLU A 71 -15.17 9.23 4.10
CA GLU A 71 -13.92 8.56 3.69
C GLU A 71 -13.11 9.26 2.62
N PHE A 72 -13.75 10.11 1.82
CA PHE A 72 -13.14 10.68 0.60
C PHE A 72 -12.68 12.12 0.75
N TYR A 73 -12.72 12.68 1.97
CA TYR A 73 -12.22 14.02 2.23
C TYR A 73 -10.74 13.98 2.61
N ASN A 74 -9.89 13.71 1.61
CA ASN A 74 -8.42 13.69 1.75
C ASN A 74 -7.79 14.52 0.62
N ASP A 75 -6.66 15.16 0.93
CA ASP A 75 -5.80 15.77 -0.08
C ASP A 75 -5.00 14.71 -0.86
N PHE A 76 -4.50 15.10 -2.03
CA PHE A 76 -3.54 14.30 -2.78
C PHE A 76 -2.16 14.38 -2.16
N CYS A 77 -1.51 13.22 -2.03
CA CYS A 77 -0.21 13.06 -1.40
C CYS A 77 0.73 12.20 -2.27
N ASP A 78 2.02 12.37 -2.03
CA ASP A 78 3.07 11.45 -2.46
C ASP A 78 3.47 10.55 -1.28
N PHE A 79 3.56 9.25 -1.53
CA PHE A 79 3.93 8.24 -0.54
C PHE A 79 5.25 7.57 -0.92
N ASP A 80 6.17 7.51 0.06
CA ASP A 80 7.38 6.70 0.03
C ASP A 80 7.33 5.72 1.20
N ALA A 81 6.86 4.49 0.92
CA ALA A 81 6.39 3.55 1.93
C ALA A 81 7.29 2.31 2.04
N TYR A 82 7.64 1.95 3.27
CA TYR A 82 8.46 0.79 3.59
C TYR A 82 7.69 -0.15 4.52
N ILE A 83 7.42 -1.38 4.05
CA ILE A 83 6.60 -2.37 4.77
C ILE A 83 7.46 -3.60 5.05
N THR A 84 7.73 -3.88 6.32
CA THR A 84 8.54 -5.03 6.75
C THR A 84 7.65 -6.17 7.20
N VAL A 85 7.80 -7.34 6.59
CA VAL A 85 7.04 -8.57 6.90
C VAL A 85 8.00 -9.76 7.07
N PRO A 86 7.59 -10.85 7.75
CA PRO A 86 8.40 -12.07 7.87
C PRO A 86 8.72 -12.70 6.49
N LYS A 87 9.68 -13.63 6.47
CA LYS A 87 9.93 -14.49 5.31
C LYS A 87 8.62 -15.10 4.77
N ASN A 88 8.53 -15.31 3.46
CA ASN A 88 7.40 -15.91 2.73
C ASN A 88 6.14 -15.04 2.62
N PHE A 89 6.04 -13.93 3.35
CA PHE A 89 4.96 -12.97 3.16
C PHE A 89 5.20 -12.12 1.92
N LEU A 90 4.16 -12.02 1.10
CA LEU A 90 4.06 -11.11 -0.05
C LEU A 90 3.38 -9.83 0.40
N VAL A 91 3.68 -8.71 -0.27
CA VAL A 91 3.04 -7.42 -0.02
C VAL A 91 2.54 -6.86 -1.34
N TRP A 92 1.28 -6.41 -1.36
CA TRP A 92 0.67 -5.65 -2.44
C TRP A 92 0.20 -4.33 -1.87
N ALA A 93 0.50 -3.22 -2.55
CA ALA A 93 0.21 -1.90 -2.00
C ALA A 93 -0.17 -0.89 -3.07
N THR A 94 -0.64 0.27 -2.61
CA THR A 94 -0.83 1.43 -3.46
C THR A 94 0.51 1.89 -4.04
N GLY A 95 0.54 2.17 -5.35
CA GLY A 95 1.74 2.59 -6.07
C GLY A 95 2.56 1.43 -6.63
N ASP A 96 3.80 1.74 -7.01
CA ASP A 96 4.69 0.84 -7.73
C ASP A 96 5.77 0.27 -6.80
N LEU A 97 6.05 -1.03 -6.95
CA LEU A 97 7.11 -1.73 -6.21
C LEU A 97 8.48 -1.30 -6.73
N GLN A 98 9.33 -0.75 -5.86
CA GLN A 98 10.62 -0.17 -6.24
C GLN A 98 11.79 -1.14 -6.11
N ASN A 99 11.74 -2.08 -5.17
CA ASN A 99 12.87 -2.94 -4.80
C ASN A 99 12.61 -4.43 -5.04
N CYS A 100 11.90 -4.76 -6.12
CA CYS A 100 11.47 -6.12 -6.46
C CYS A 100 12.60 -7.18 -6.37
N SER A 101 13.80 -6.88 -6.87
CA SER A 101 14.95 -7.80 -6.84
C SER A 101 15.54 -8.04 -5.44
N GLU A 102 15.18 -7.23 -4.44
CA GLU A 102 15.65 -7.37 -3.06
C GLU A 102 14.73 -8.22 -2.19
N VAL A 103 13.45 -8.29 -2.55
CA VAL A 103 12.37 -8.96 -1.79
C VAL A 103 11.86 -10.23 -2.44
N LEU A 104 12.01 -10.37 -3.76
CA LEU A 104 11.62 -11.55 -4.53
C LEU A 104 12.83 -12.20 -5.19
N THR A 105 12.77 -13.51 -5.42
CA THR A 105 13.75 -14.18 -6.27
C THR A 105 13.56 -13.78 -7.74
N SER A 106 14.60 -13.98 -8.55
CA SER A 106 14.66 -13.49 -9.93
C SER A 106 13.49 -13.97 -10.79
N THR A 107 13.02 -15.20 -10.59
CA THR A 107 11.86 -15.77 -11.30
C THR A 107 10.61 -14.92 -11.11
N TYR A 108 10.21 -14.65 -9.87
CA TYR A 108 8.97 -13.92 -9.57
C TYR A 108 9.09 -12.44 -9.90
N CYS A 109 10.28 -11.86 -9.69
CA CYS A 109 10.50 -10.48 -10.09
C CYS A 109 10.40 -10.31 -11.62
N SER A 110 10.88 -11.28 -12.40
CA SER A 110 10.72 -11.27 -13.86
C SER A 110 9.27 -11.40 -14.29
N ARG A 111 8.46 -12.23 -13.61
CA ARG A 111 7.01 -12.36 -13.89
C ARG A 111 6.26 -11.05 -13.65
N ILE A 112 6.58 -10.31 -12.59
CA ILE A 112 6.01 -8.97 -12.33
C ILE A 112 6.39 -7.98 -13.44
N GLN A 113 7.68 -7.92 -13.79
CA GLN A 113 8.17 -7.03 -14.85
C GLN A 113 7.57 -7.37 -16.22
N GLN A 114 7.20 -8.63 -16.46
CA GLN A 114 6.45 -9.05 -17.64
C GLN A 114 5.01 -8.52 -17.58
N ALA A 115 4.33 -8.66 -16.44
CA ALA A 115 2.96 -8.20 -16.25
C ALA A 115 2.82 -6.69 -16.45
N GLU A 116 3.79 -5.90 -16.00
CA GLU A 116 3.85 -4.44 -16.16
C GLU A 116 3.89 -3.97 -17.63
N ARG A 117 4.20 -4.88 -18.56
CA ARG A 117 4.36 -4.60 -19.99
C ARG A 117 3.36 -5.36 -20.87
N SER A 118 2.43 -6.10 -20.29
CA SER A 118 1.54 -7.02 -20.99
C SER A 118 0.07 -6.74 -20.69
N ASP A 119 -0.78 -6.85 -21.70
CA ASP A 119 -2.25 -6.88 -21.52
C ASP A 119 -2.74 -8.29 -21.13
N ALA A 120 -1.86 -9.31 -21.20
CA ALA A 120 -2.19 -10.67 -20.77
C ALA A 120 -2.17 -10.80 -19.25
N ILE A 121 -2.92 -11.77 -18.74
CA ILE A 121 -2.85 -12.20 -17.35
C ILE A 121 -1.59 -13.06 -17.17
N ILE A 122 -0.71 -12.65 -16.27
CA ILE A 122 0.48 -13.38 -15.87
C ILE A 122 0.23 -13.97 -14.48
N ASN A 123 0.33 -15.30 -14.37
CA ASN A 123 0.38 -15.96 -13.07
C ASN A 123 1.76 -15.70 -12.47
N VAL A 124 1.85 -14.70 -11.59
CA VAL A 124 3.09 -14.37 -10.88
C VAL A 124 3.38 -15.49 -9.87
N ILE A 125 2.36 -15.92 -9.12
CA ILE A 125 2.44 -17.02 -8.16
C ILE A 125 1.21 -17.91 -8.32
N ASP A 126 1.41 -19.21 -8.48
CA ASP A 126 0.35 -20.22 -8.54
C ASP A 126 0.61 -21.45 -7.67
N THR A 127 -0.28 -22.44 -7.74
CA THR A 127 -0.24 -23.66 -6.90
C THR A 127 0.91 -24.60 -7.24
N THR A 128 1.61 -24.40 -8.37
CA THR A 128 2.75 -25.20 -8.79
C THR A 128 4.09 -24.65 -8.28
N ASP A 129 4.09 -23.41 -7.78
CA ASP A 129 5.28 -22.76 -7.28
C ASP A 129 5.68 -23.26 -5.88
N ASN A 130 6.99 -23.40 -5.65
CA ASN A 130 7.53 -23.72 -4.33
C ASN A 130 7.54 -22.46 -3.46
N LYS A 131 6.67 -22.39 -2.45
CA LYS A 131 6.52 -21.25 -1.53
C LYS A 131 7.82 -20.77 -0.89
N GLU A 132 8.74 -21.69 -0.57
CA GLU A 132 10.04 -21.35 0.04
C GLU A 132 11.01 -20.63 -0.90
N SER A 133 10.71 -20.62 -2.20
CA SER A 133 11.55 -20.02 -3.24
C SER A 133 11.06 -18.65 -3.73
N ILE A 134 9.95 -18.15 -3.21
CA ILE A 134 9.28 -16.95 -3.72
C ILE A 134 10.01 -15.68 -3.28
N THR A 135 10.08 -15.49 -1.96
CA THR A 135 10.71 -14.30 -1.36
C THR A 135 12.21 -14.49 -1.15
N ALA A 136 12.94 -13.39 -1.00
CA ALA A 136 14.35 -13.45 -0.61
C ALA A 136 14.50 -14.19 0.73
N ASN A 137 15.57 -14.99 0.83
CA ASN A 137 15.83 -15.83 2.00
C ASN A 137 16.41 -15.02 3.17
N LYS A 138 15.58 -14.14 3.73
CA LYS A 138 15.86 -13.31 4.91
C LYS A 138 14.76 -13.56 5.95
N PRO A 139 15.05 -13.47 7.26
CA PRO A 139 14.01 -13.61 8.29
C PRO A 139 12.87 -12.60 8.14
N PHE A 140 13.19 -11.40 7.65
CA PHE A 140 12.25 -10.34 7.32
C PHE A 140 12.63 -9.70 5.99
N ASN A 141 11.62 -9.31 5.21
CA ASN A 141 11.77 -8.57 3.96
C ASN A 141 11.07 -7.21 4.07
N THR A 142 11.74 -6.15 3.64
CA THR A 142 11.18 -4.79 3.60
C THR A 142 10.82 -4.42 2.16
N TRP A 143 9.53 -4.33 1.88
CA TRP A 143 8.99 -3.95 0.59
C TRP A 143 8.90 -2.43 0.48
N HIS A 144 9.40 -1.89 -0.62
CA HIS A 144 9.44 -0.45 -0.88
C HIS A 144 8.47 -0.08 -1.99
N TYR A 145 7.48 0.74 -1.67
CA TYR A 145 6.45 1.22 -2.60
C TYR A 145 6.49 2.74 -2.73
N LYS A 146 6.31 3.23 -3.95
CA LYS A 146 6.13 4.66 -4.22
C LYS A 146 4.83 4.92 -4.94
N ALA A 147 4.06 5.88 -4.45
CA ALA A 147 2.86 6.37 -5.10
C ALA A 147 2.93 7.89 -5.18
N SER A 148 2.55 8.46 -6.32
CA SER A 148 2.53 9.91 -6.51
C SER A 148 1.13 10.39 -6.83
N ASN A 149 0.75 11.52 -6.25
CA ASN A 149 -0.55 12.15 -6.47
C ASN A 149 -1.73 11.17 -6.25
N VAL A 150 -1.79 10.54 -5.07
CA VAL A 150 -2.89 9.66 -4.66
C VAL A 150 -3.52 10.14 -3.35
N THR A 151 -4.80 9.86 -3.13
CA THR A 151 -5.54 10.35 -1.96
C THR A 151 -5.32 9.52 -0.70
N ASP A 152 -4.81 8.29 -0.84
CA ASP A 152 -4.63 7.37 0.27
C ASP A 152 -3.59 6.29 -0.06
N PHE A 153 -3.16 5.57 0.96
CA PHE A 153 -2.29 4.42 0.88
C PHE A 153 -2.90 3.25 1.65
N ALA A 154 -3.05 2.12 0.97
CA ALA A 154 -3.44 0.84 1.56
C ALA A 154 -2.49 -0.26 1.08
N PHE A 155 -2.39 -1.33 1.87
CA PHE A 155 -1.64 -2.51 1.50
C PHE A 155 -2.29 -3.79 2.02
N ALA A 156 -1.96 -4.91 1.40
CA ALA A 156 -2.33 -6.24 1.82
C ALA A 156 -1.09 -7.12 1.91
N THR A 157 -1.15 -8.15 2.73
CA THR A 157 -0.05 -9.12 2.86
C THR A 157 -0.56 -10.52 3.20
N SER A 158 0.06 -11.53 2.61
CA SER A 158 -0.24 -12.95 2.84
C SER A 158 0.98 -13.83 2.57
N ASP A 159 1.06 -14.97 3.26
CA ASP A 159 2.07 -16.02 3.05
C ASP A 159 1.59 -17.17 2.13
N HIS A 160 0.33 -17.13 1.68
CA HIS A 160 -0.28 -18.25 0.97
C HIS A 160 -1.12 -17.87 -0.24
N TYR A 161 -1.39 -16.58 -0.47
CA TYR A 161 -2.20 -16.15 -1.61
C TYR A 161 -1.48 -16.34 -2.94
N MET A 162 -2.25 -16.74 -3.94
CA MET A 162 -1.85 -16.69 -5.34
C MET A 162 -1.86 -15.25 -5.84
N TRP A 163 -1.09 -15.00 -6.90
CA TRP A 163 -0.95 -13.67 -7.47
C TRP A 163 -1.03 -13.74 -8.99
N GLN A 164 -2.07 -13.12 -9.54
CA GLN A 164 -2.19 -12.81 -10.95
C GLN A 164 -1.98 -11.32 -11.19
N SER A 165 -1.23 -10.98 -12.23
CA SER A 165 -0.92 -9.60 -12.55
C SER A 165 -1.08 -9.34 -14.05
N SER A 166 -1.55 -8.15 -14.38
CA SER A 166 -1.62 -7.63 -15.75
C SER A 166 -1.38 -6.13 -15.74
N SER A 167 -1.36 -5.50 -16.89
CA SER A 167 -1.36 -4.04 -16.99
C SER A 167 -2.20 -3.55 -18.15
N LEU A 168 -2.55 -2.27 -18.13
CA LEU A 168 -3.20 -1.60 -19.25
C LEU A 168 -2.62 -0.20 -19.45
N VAL A 169 -2.70 0.32 -20.67
CA VAL A 169 -2.32 1.70 -20.98
C VAL A 169 -3.39 2.65 -20.42
N VAL A 170 -2.97 3.55 -19.53
CA VAL A 170 -3.84 4.57 -18.90
C VAL A 170 -3.57 5.98 -19.43
N ASP A 171 -2.48 6.16 -20.18
CA ASP A 171 -2.23 7.37 -20.95
C ASP A 171 -1.68 6.98 -22.33
N PRO A 172 -2.53 6.99 -23.37
CA PRO A 172 -2.13 6.63 -24.73
C PRO A 172 -1.07 7.55 -25.33
N LYS A 173 -0.91 8.79 -24.85
CA LYS A 173 0.07 9.73 -25.40
C LYS A 173 1.49 9.42 -24.93
N THR A 174 1.64 9.04 -23.66
CA THR A 174 2.93 8.69 -23.06
C THR A 174 3.22 7.20 -23.10
N GLY A 175 2.21 6.37 -23.39
CA GLY A 175 2.29 4.92 -23.29
C GLY A 175 2.33 4.42 -21.84
N ARG A 176 2.06 5.29 -20.85
CA ARG A 176 2.10 4.93 -19.42
C ARG A 176 1.07 3.84 -19.14
N ARG A 177 1.55 2.78 -18.49
CA ARG A 177 0.73 1.63 -18.06
C ARG A 177 0.49 1.68 -16.56
N THR A 178 -0.61 1.08 -16.13
CA THR A 178 -0.86 0.79 -14.71
C THR A 178 -0.93 -0.72 -14.53
N ARG A 179 -0.24 -1.25 -13.52
CA ARG A 179 -0.36 -2.66 -13.14
C ARG A 179 -1.66 -2.87 -12.37
N VAL A 180 -2.27 -4.03 -12.58
CA VAL A 180 -3.47 -4.49 -11.87
C VAL A 180 -3.18 -5.88 -11.34
N ASP A 181 -3.36 -6.04 -10.04
CA ASP A 181 -3.06 -7.28 -9.32
C ASP A 181 -4.36 -7.89 -8.78
N ALA A 182 -4.55 -9.19 -9.01
CA ALA A 182 -5.57 -10.01 -8.38
C ALA A 182 -4.88 -11.02 -7.46
N VAL A 183 -5.26 -11.02 -6.19
CA VAL A 183 -4.66 -11.84 -5.14
C VAL A 183 -5.74 -12.58 -4.39
N PHE A 184 -5.59 -13.88 -4.24
CA PHE A 184 -6.66 -14.75 -3.76
C PHE A 184 -6.10 -16.01 -3.10
N ASN A 185 -6.90 -16.59 -2.23
CA ASN A 185 -6.63 -17.90 -1.62
C ASN A 185 -6.77 -19.00 -2.70
N PRO A 186 -5.89 -20.02 -2.78
CA PRO A 186 -5.93 -21.07 -3.80
C PRO A 186 -7.26 -21.82 -4.00
#